data_AF-A0A6L6FBJ2-F1
#
_entry.id   AF-A0A6L6FBJ2-F1
#
_cell.length_a   1.000
_cell.length_b   1.000
_cell.length_c   1.000
_cell.angle_alpha   90.00
_cell.angle_beta   90.00
_cell.angle_gamma   90.00
#
_symmetry.space_group_name_H-M   'P 1'
#
loop_
_entity.id
_entity.type
_entity.pdbx_description
1 polymer ?
#
loop_
_entity_poly.entity_id
_entity_poly.type
_entity_poly.pdbx_seq_one_letter_code
_entity_poly.pdbx_strand_id
1 'polypeptide(L)'
;MLFEILRNIVHYGFHFLVPFLFGYLFWRKNWKLAGLLMVSTMAIDLDHLLADPIFDPDRCGVGFHPMHTIWAAIAYVVLFFFPSWKLKAIAVGCLFHLLTDSVDCYLGSVKKEMQGTVLSCSGQPERANVELLQQL
;
A
#
# COMPACT_ATOMS: atom_id res chain seq x y z
N MET A 1 -15.61 -4.53 -11.34
CA MET A 1 -16.23 -3.36 -10.68
C MET A 1 -16.34 -3.54 -9.17
N LEU A 2 -17.12 -4.51 -8.65
CA LEU A 2 -17.29 -4.69 -7.20
C LEU A 2 -15.96 -4.91 -6.45
N PHE A 3 -15.08 -5.76 -7.00
CA PHE A 3 -13.78 -6.06 -6.39
C PHE A 3 -12.89 -4.81 -6.25
N GLU A 4 -12.82 -3.95 -7.26
CA GLU A 4 -12.03 -2.72 -7.20
C GLU A 4 -12.58 -1.73 -6.17
N ILE A 5 -13.90 -1.64 -6.06
CA ILE A 5 -14.55 -0.79 -5.05
C ILE A 5 -14.15 -1.28 -3.65
N LEU A 6 -14.21 -2.60 -3.42
CA LEU A 6 -13.79 -3.18 -2.16
C LEU A 6 -12.31 -2.92 -1.87
N ARG A 7 -11.43 -3.16 -2.84
CA ARG A 7 -9.99 -2.93 -2.73
C ARG A 7 -9.68 -1.48 -2.36
N ASN A 8 -10.27 -0.51 -3.06
CA ASN A 8 -10.08 0.91 -2.79
C ASN A 8 -10.63 1.33 -1.42
N ILE A 9 -11.78 0.79 -1.01
CA ILE A 9 -12.36 1.03 0.32
C ILE A 9 -11.41 0.51 1.41
N VAL A 10 -10.84 -0.68 1.23
CA VAL A 10 -9.87 -1.26 2.17
C VAL A 10 -8.61 -0.41 2.22
N HIS A 11 -8.02 -0.10 1.06
CA HIS A 11 -6.78 0.67 0.96
C HIS A 11 -6.90 2.06 1.60
N TYR A 12 -7.85 2.89 1.14
CA TYR A 12 -8.02 4.24 1.68
C TYR A 12 -8.63 4.24 3.09
N GLY A 13 -9.52 3.30 3.40
CA GLY A 13 -10.07 3.15 4.75
C GLY A 13 -8.97 2.83 5.76
N PHE A 14 -8.01 1.99 5.40
CA PHE A 14 -6.88 1.66 6.25
C PHE A 14 -5.96 2.87 6.39
N HIS A 15 -5.55 3.50 5.30
CA HIS A 15 -4.65 4.67 5.36
C HIS A 15 -5.21 5.87 6.13
N PHE A 16 -6.53 6.10 6.14
CA PHE A 16 -7.12 7.30 6.74
C PHE A 16 -7.94 7.08 8.01
N LEU A 17 -8.66 5.96 8.17
CA LEU A 17 -9.54 5.74 9.33
C LEU A 17 -8.85 4.93 10.43
N VAL A 18 -8.14 3.86 10.08
CA VAL A 18 -7.50 2.97 11.06
C VAL A 18 -6.42 3.68 11.90
N PRO A 19 -5.64 4.65 11.39
CA PRO A 19 -4.78 5.51 12.20
C PRO A 19 -5.46 6.15 13.39
N PHE A 20 -6.69 6.67 13.23
CA PHE A 20 -7.42 7.26 14.35
C PHE A 20 -7.88 6.21 15.35
N LEU A 21 -8.22 5.00 14.89
CA LEU A 21 -8.51 3.86 15.78
C LEU A 21 -7.28 3.47 16.60
N PHE A 22 -6.10 3.34 15.97
CA PHE A 22 -4.85 3.09 16.70
C PHE A 22 -4.51 4.22 17.67
N GLY A 23 -4.69 5.47 17.24
CA GLY A 23 -4.52 6.64 18.10
C GLY A 23 -5.39 6.53 19.35
N TYR A 24 -6.65 6.13 19.17
CA TYR A 24 -7.61 5.95 20.26
C TYR A 24 -7.19 4.81 21.21
N LEU A 25 -6.78 3.66 20.67
CA LEU A 25 -6.42 2.49 21.45
C LEU A 25 -5.13 2.69 22.27
N PHE A 26 -4.09 3.25 21.66
CA PHE A 26 -2.73 3.29 22.22
C PHE A 26 -2.36 4.64 22.86
N TRP A 27 -2.87 5.77 22.35
CA TRP A 27 -2.51 7.12 22.84
C TRP A 27 -3.63 7.85 23.58
N ARG A 28 -4.84 7.26 23.65
CA ARG A 28 -5.97 7.67 24.51
C ARG A 28 -6.15 9.18 24.59
N LYS A 29 -5.59 9.86 25.61
CA LYS A 29 -5.69 11.33 25.77
C LYS A 29 -5.21 12.12 24.54
N ASN A 30 -4.22 11.62 23.82
CA ASN A 30 -3.62 12.27 22.64
C ASN A 30 -4.06 11.62 21.32
N TRP A 31 -5.16 10.86 21.32
CA TRP A 31 -5.54 10.01 20.18
C TRP A 31 -5.67 10.76 18.84
N LYS A 32 -6.22 11.98 18.86
CA LYS A 32 -6.39 12.81 17.67
C LYS A 32 -5.04 13.17 17.06
N LEU A 33 -4.10 13.59 17.91
CA LEU A 33 -2.75 13.96 17.47
C LEU A 33 -1.97 12.72 17.00
N ALA A 34 -2.08 11.59 17.70
CA ALA A 34 -1.47 10.34 17.27
C ALA A 34 -2.03 9.88 15.90
N GLY A 35 -3.35 9.96 15.72
CA GLY A 35 -4.01 9.69 14.44
C GLY A 35 -3.51 10.60 13.33
N LEU A 36 -3.45 11.91 13.56
CA LEU A 36 -2.91 12.87 12.60
C LEU A 36 -1.44 12.63 12.25
N LEU A 37 -0.60 12.27 13.23
CA LEU A 37 0.79 11.90 12.99
C LEU A 37 0.89 10.65 12.11
N MET A 38 0.08 9.63 12.37
CA MET A 38 0.04 8.44 11.53
C MET A 38 -0.49 8.73 10.12
N VAL A 39 -1.54 9.54 9.95
CA VAL A 39 -2.00 9.96 8.62
C VAL A 39 -0.93 10.80 7.91
N SER A 40 -0.16 11.61 8.63
CA SER A 40 0.93 12.38 8.01
C SER A 40 2.03 11.51 7.39
N THR A 41 2.12 10.23 7.78
CA THR A 41 3.09 9.30 7.16
C THR A 41 2.70 8.87 5.76
N MET A 42 1.51 9.24 5.23
CA MET A 42 1.25 9.16 3.79
C MET A 42 2.29 9.92 2.97
N ALA A 43 3.04 10.84 3.59
CA ALA A 43 4.17 11.51 2.96
C ALA A 43 5.26 10.55 2.44
N ILE A 44 5.31 9.28 2.89
CA ILE A 44 6.26 8.32 2.33
C ILE A 44 5.95 7.96 0.87
N ASP A 45 4.69 8.08 0.43
CA ASP A 45 4.25 7.90 -0.97
C ASP A 45 4.88 8.91 -1.93
N LEU A 46 5.48 10.00 -1.43
CA LEU A 46 6.17 10.95 -2.29
C LEU A 46 7.35 10.30 -3.03
N ASP A 47 7.84 9.14 -2.58
CA ASP A 47 8.83 8.35 -3.29
C ASP A 47 8.30 7.73 -4.62
N HIS A 48 6.98 7.71 -4.83
CA HIS A 48 6.38 7.32 -6.11
C HIS A 48 6.75 8.26 -7.25
N LEU A 49 7.06 9.53 -6.95
CA LEU A 49 7.52 10.50 -7.94
C LEU A 49 8.87 10.12 -8.57
N LEU A 50 9.58 9.16 -7.98
CA LEU A 50 10.85 8.64 -8.49
C LEU A 50 10.66 7.49 -9.49
N ALA A 51 9.42 7.02 -9.72
CA ALA A 51 9.12 5.92 -10.61
C ALA A 51 8.79 6.36 -12.03
N ASP A 52 9.08 5.48 -13.00
CA ASP A 52 8.63 5.60 -14.38
C ASP A 52 7.93 4.29 -14.81
N PRO A 53 6.62 4.30 -15.14
CA PRO A 53 5.71 5.44 -15.05
C PRO A 53 5.40 5.79 -13.59
N ILE A 54 5.16 7.08 -13.32
CA ILE A 54 4.85 7.60 -11.97
C ILE A 54 3.64 6.86 -11.37
N PHE A 55 2.57 6.69 -12.15
CA PHE A 55 1.36 5.98 -11.72
C PHE A 55 1.10 4.75 -12.60
N ASP A 56 0.99 3.59 -11.95
CA ASP A 56 0.58 2.33 -12.57
C ASP A 56 -0.38 1.59 -11.61
N PRO A 57 -1.67 1.42 -11.96
CA PRO A 57 -2.66 0.83 -11.08
C PRO A 57 -2.51 -0.69 -10.89
N ASP A 58 -1.68 -1.34 -11.70
CA ASP A 58 -1.42 -2.78 -11.66
C ASP A 58 -0.05 -3.12 -11.06
N ARG A 59 0.76 -2.12 -10.66
CA ARG A 59 2.06 -2.32 -10.02
C ARG A 59 1.93 -2.46 -8.50
N CYS A 60 2.70 -3.37 -7.92
CA CYS A 60 2.92 -3.40 -6.48
C CYS A 60 4.04 -2.39 -6.11
N GLY A 61 3.71 -1.41 -5.27
CA GLY A 61 4.68 -0.41 -4.80
C GLY A 61 5.69 -0.93 -3.76
N VAL A 62 5.31 -1.97 -3.02
CA VAL A 62 6.15 -2.58 -1.98
C VAL A 62 7.35 -3.30 -2.61
N GLY A 63 8.55 -2.93 -2.16
CA GLY A 63 9.83 -3.40 -2.68
C GLY A 63 10.29 -2.69 -3.96
N PHE A 64 9.43 -1.87 -4.57
CA PHE A 64 9.76 -1.09 -5.77
C PHE A 64 10.24 0.32 -5.43
N HIS A 65 9.55 1.00 -4.51
CA HIS A 65 9.93 2.36 -4.12
C HIS A 65 10.86 2.38 -2.89
N PRO A 66 11.80 3.34 -2.78
CA PRO A 66 12.81 3.36 -1.71
C PRO A 66 12.26 3.29 -0.28
N MET A 67 11.18 4.02 0.01
CA MET A 67 10.53 4.06 1.34
C MET A 67 9.59 2.88 1.56
N HIS A 68 9.31 2.09 0.52
CA HIS A 68 8.48 0.91 0.55
C HIS A 68 9.30 -0.39 0.56
N THR A 69 10.56 -0.34 0.98
CA THR A 69 11.47 -1.49 1.05
C THR A 69 11.50 -2.15 2.43
N ILE A 70 12.00 -3.39 2.49
CA ILE A 70 12.31 -4.05 3.77
C ILE A 70 13.31 -3.24 4.62
N TRP A 71 14.23 -2.52 3.98
CA TRP A 71 15.19 -1.65 4.66
C TRP A 71 14.49 -0.46 5.32
N ALA A 72 13.53 0.15 4.65
CA ALA A 72 12.69 1.19 5.23
C ALA A 72 11.85 0.66 6.40
N ALA A 73 11.25 -0.54 6.26
CA ALA A 73 10.52 -1.19 7.34
C ALA A 73 11.40 -1.41 8.59
N ILE A 74 12.63 -1.88 8.43
CA ILE A 74 13.60 -2.03 9.54
C ILE A 74 13.86 -0.66 10.20
N ALA A 75 14.07 0.40 9.41
CA ALA A 75 14.29 1.74 9.95
C ALA A 75 13.08 2.24 10.76
N TYR A 76 11.85 1.95 10.33
CA TYR A 76 10.63 2.30 11.07
C TYR A 76 10.48 1.47 12.35
N VAL A 77 10.85 0.19 12.34
CA VAL A 77 10.92 -0.62 13.57
C VAL A 77 11.94 -0.02 14.55
N VAL A 78 13.11 0.41 14.09
CA VAL A 78 14.10 1.08 14.94
C VAL A 78 13.52 2.39 15.51
N LEU A 79 12.84 3.19 14.67
CA LEU A 79 12.17 4.43 15.10
C LEU A 79 11.14 4.18 16.21
N PHE A 80 10.43 3.04 16.17
CA PHE A 80 9.45 2.66 17.19
C PHE A 80 10.06 2.46 18.59
N PHE A 81 11.34 2.06 18.70
CA PHE A 81 11.97 1.84 20.00
C PHE A 81 12.42 3.14 20.70
N PHE A 82 12.32 4.30 20.04
CA PHE A 82 12.65 5.57 20.67
C PHE A 82 11.67 5.93 21.80
N PRO A 83 12.12 6.65 22.85
CA PRO A 83 11.30 6.94 24.04
C PRO A 83 10.15 7.93 23.78
N SER A 84 10.21 8.69 22.68
CA SER A 84 9.18 9.67 22.33
C SER A 84 7.91 9.00 21.82
N TRP A 85 6.79 9.23 22.51
CA TRP A 85 5.48 8.70 22.09
C TRP A 85 5.06 9.19 20.69
N LYS A 86 5.52 10.39 20.27
CA LYS A 86 5.25 10.94 18.94
C LYS A 86 6.02 10.16 17.86
N LEU A 87 7.28 9.84 18.11
CA LEU A 87 8.09 9.01 17.20
C LEU A 87 7.51 7.61 17.08
N LYS A 88 7.00 7.04 18.18
CA LYS A 88 6.27 5.78 18.16
C LYS A 88 5.02 5.85 17.28
N ALA A 89 4.24 6.92 17.35
CA ALA A 89 3.08 7.11 16.49
C ALA A 89 3.49 7.20 15.01
N ILE A 90 4.54 7.96 14.69
CA ILE A 90 5.08 8.04 13.31
C ILE A 90 5.55 6.66 12.84
N ALA A 91 6.31 5.92 13.66
CA ALA A 91 6.79 4.60 13.32
C ALA A 91 5.65 3.60 13.06
N VAL A 92 4.61 3.60 13.91
CA VAL A 92 3.41 2.79 13.70
C VAL A 92 2.69 3.23 12.42
N GLY A 93 2.63 4.53 12.13
CA GLY A 93 2.06 5.05 10.88
C GLY A 93 2.78 4.50 9.66
N CYS A 94 4.11 4.63 9.59
CA CYS A 94 4.89 4.12 8.46
C CYS A 94 4.79 2.60 8.31
N LEU A 95 4.83 1.85 9.41
CA LEU A 95 4.70 0.39 9.37
C LEU A 95 3.30 -0.06 8.93
N PHE A 96 2.27 0.63 9.41
CA PHE A 96 0.90 0.32 9.03
C PHE A 96 0.59 0.74 7.58
N HIS A 97 1.25 1.80 7.11
CA HIS A 97 1.21 2.21 5.70
C HIS A 97 1.76 1.09 4.80
N LEU A 98 2.99 0.63 5.05
CA LEU A 98 3.60 -0.52 4.36
C LEU A 98 2.71 -1.78 4.38
N LEU A 99 2.09 -2.06 5.54
CA LEU A 99 1.15 -3.18 5.67
C LEU A 99 -0.06 -3.00 4.76
N THR A 100 -0.62 -1.79 4.73
CA THR A 100 -1.80 -1.47 3.91
C THR A 100 -1.49 -1.62 2.42
N ASP A 101 -0.32 -1.19 1.96
CA ASP A 101 0.07 -1.36 0.56
C ASP A 101 0.38 -2.81 0.23
N SER A 102 0.95 -3.56 1.19
CA SER A 102 1.16 -5.01 1.02
C SER A 102 -0.18 -5.75 0.85
N VAL A 103 -1.22 -5.32 1.59
CA VAL A 103 -2.58 -5.83 1.42
C VAL A 103 -3.15 -5.44 0.05
N ASP A 104 -2.94 -4.21 -0.43
CA ASP A 104 -3.38 -3.79 -1.77
C ASP A 104 -2.69 -4.62 -2.86
N CYS A 105 -1.37 -4.84 -2.74
CA CYS A 105 -0.60 -5.69 -3.65
C CYS A 105 -1.16 -7.13 -3.71
N TYR A 106 -1.49 -7.70 -2.56
CA TYR A 106 -2.08 -9.04 -2.48
C TYR A 106 -3.48 -9.08 -3.12
N LEU A 107 -4.34 -8.11 -2.84
CA LEU A 107 -5.66 -8.03 -3.48
C LEU A 107 -5.53 -7.83 -5.00
N GLY A 108 -4.54 -7.04 -5.44
CA GLY A 108 -4.19 -6.86 -6.84
C GLY A 108 -3.73 -8.16 -7.52
N SER A 109 -2.93 -9.00 -6.85
CA SER A 109 -2.52 -10.29 -7.42
C SER A 109 -3.70 -11.26 -7.55
N VAL A 110 -4.57 -11.33 -6.54
CA VAL A 110 -5.79 -12.15 -6.57
C VAL A 110 -6.69 -11.74 -7.74
N LYS A 111 -6.84 -10.43 -8.01
CA LYS A 111 -7.57 -9.94 -9.18
C LYS A 111 -6.97 -10.45 -10.49
N LYS A 112 -5.65 -10.37 -10.65
CA LYS A 112 -4.95 -10.84 -11.87
C LYS A 112 -5.16 -12.33 -12.10
N GLU A 113 -5.10 -13.14 -11.05
CA GLU A 113 -5.36 -14.59 -11.11
C GLU A 113 -6.81 -14.91 -11.52
N MET A 114 -7.79 -14.21 -10.95
CA MET A 114 -9.20 -14.36 -11.33
C MET A 114 -9.43 -14.00 -12.80
N GLN A 115 -8.83 -12.91 -13.28
CA GLN A 115 -8.93 -12.50 -14.68
C GLN A 115 -8.29 -13.52 -15.62
N GLY A 116 -7.09 -14.03 -15.29
CA GLY A 116 -6.42 -15.07 -16.07
C GLY A 116 -7.25 -16.34 -16.18
N THR A 117 -7.88 -16.75 -15.08
CA THR A 117 -8.74 -17.95 -15.04
C THR A 117 -9.99 -17.79 -15.92
N VAL A 118 -10.65 -16.63 -15.85
CA VAL A 118 -11.83 -16.32 -16.69
C VAL A 118 -11.46 -16.25 -18.17
N LEU A 119 -10.31 -15.67 -18.52
CA LEU A 119 -9.81 -15.65 -19.90
C LEU A 119 -9.51 -17.07 -20.42
N SER A 120 -8.84 -17.89 -19.61
CA SER A 120 -8.53 -19.29 -19.99
C SER A 120 -9.79 -20.12 -20.26
N CYS A 121 -10.84 -19.96 -19.45
CA CYS A 121 -12.10 -20.69 -19.62
C CYS A 121 -12.99 -20.15 -20.77
N SER A 122 -12.80 -18.90 -21.19
CA SER A 122 -13.60 -18.27 -22.26
C SER A 122 -13.07 -18.52 -23.67
N GLY A 123 -11.94 -19.24 -23.81
CA GLY A 123 -11.37 -19.60 -25.10
C GLY A 123 -10.87 -18.41 -25.94
N GLN A 124 -10.67 -17.24 -25.33
CA GLN A 124 -10.03 -16.12 -26.03
C GLN A 124 -8.54 -16.40 -26.17
N PRO A 125 -7.98 -16.38 -27.41
CA PRO A 125 -6.56 -16.61 -27.59
C PRO A 125 -5.79 -15.52 -26.87
N GLU A 126 -4.78 -15.98 -26.15
CA GLU A 126 -3.81 -15.22 -25.40
C GLU A 126 -3.43 -13.93 -26.14
N ARG A 127 -3.61 -12.79 -25.48
CA ARG A 127 -3.10 -11.48 -25.92
C ARG A 127 -1.56 -11.45 -26.06
N ALA A 128 -0.87 -12.57 -25.89
CA ALA A 128 0.56 -12.74 -26.13
C ALA A 128 0.97 -12.52 -27.59
N ASN A 129 0.09 -12.76 -28.58
CA ASN A 129 0.42 -12.54 -29.99
C ASN A 129 0.28 -11.09 -30.47
N VAL A 130 -0.29 -10.18 -29.66
CA VAL A 130 -0.45 -8.76 -30.05
C VAL A 130 0.82 -7.96 -29.73
N GLU A 131 1.54 -8.30 -28.66
CA GLU A 131 2.82 -7.64 -28.34
C GLU A 131 3.95 -8.05 -29.29
N LEU A 132 3.94 -9.28 -29.82
CA LEU A 132 4.91 -9.71 -30.85
C LEU A 132 4.71 -8.95 -32.19
N LEU A 133 3.51 -8.43 -32.46
CA LEU A 133 3.18 -7.64 -33.64
C LEU A 133 3.40 -6.13 -33.45
N GLN A 134 3.65 -5.67 -32.21
CA GLN A 134 4.05 -4.28 -31.93
C GLN A 134 5.56 -4.12 -31.74
N GLN A 135 6.33 -5.21 -31.85
CA GLN A 135 7.79 -5.24 -31.83
C GLN A 135 8.41 -5.61 -33.20
N LEU A 136 7.58 -5.74 -34.26
CA LEU A 136 7.97 -5.72 -35.68
C LEU A 136 7.54 -4.39 -36.31
#